data_AF-A0A524GEK3-F1
#
_entry.id   AF-A0A524GEK3-F1
#
_cell.length_a   1.000
_cell.length_b   1.000
_cell.length_c   1.000
_cell.angle_alpha   90.00
_cell.angle_beta   90.00
_cell.angle_gamma   90.00
#
_symmetry.space_group_name_H-M   'P 1'
#
loop_
_entity.id
_entity.type
_entity.pdbx_description
1 polymer ?
#
loop_
_entity_poly.entity_id
_entity_poly.type
_entity_poly.pdbx_seq_one_letter_code
_entity_poly.pdbx_strand_id
1 'polypeptide(L)'
;MEDNERNVLTDMLLKMDYYDLYGKLAIPKKHDFATEVPELYRLCADSGGVFVNPALVEPFGLTIIEASACGVPVIATNDGGPVDIVANCRNGILVDVASSGEIGAAIKELLGDHEKWESCSRNGINGVRTHYAWESHCQRTVDCIKKLLPQKFQHKQSHPASVAYRSSFGARLTPLKKMLITDIDNTLVGDRERLAGLLGMLHKNRDKIGWGVATGRSLDMTLDIMTEQNIPIPDILICSVGTEIYYGPDLRIDKGWQQHLNHRWRPEEIKRELARLDFLSSQEAEGQRRFKISYFMQDDKELLNTVIRTLRDARLRCKVIYSHGQFLDILPYRAAKGKAISYIKYKWEIAPENVMVAGDSGNDEDMLRSRCCGLVVGNHSKELDHLKGKRRIFFSRHKYAGGIIDGLIHYKFL
;
A
#
# COMPACT_ATOMS: atom_id res chain seq x y z
N MET A 1 -0.76 31.18 0.18
CA MET A 1 -0.34 31.72 -1.12
C MET A 1 0.73 32.73 -0.85
N GLU A 2 1.94 32.39 -1.28
CA GLU A 2 3.11 33.25 -1.12
C GLU A 2 2.91 34.55 -1.92
N ASP A 3 3.67 35.60 -1.59
CA ASP A 3 3.43 36.92 -2.18
C ASP A 3 3.70 36.94 -3.69
N ASN A 4 4.65 36.13 -4.18
CA ASN A 4 4.90 35.98 -5.61
C ASN A 4 3.71 35.34 -6.36
N GLU A 5 3.16 34.24 -5.83
CA GLU A 5 1.99 33.57 -6.40
C GLU A 5 0.77 34.50 -6.46
N ARG A 6 0.58 35.30 -5.41
CA ARG A 6 -0.51 36.29 -5.34
C ARG A 6 -0.34 37.37 -6.41
N ASN A 7 0.88 37.84 -6.64
CA ASN A 7 1.17 38.83 -7.67
C ASN A 7 0.89 38.29 -9.07
N VAL A 8 1.32 37.06 -9.37
CA VAL A 8 1.06 36.39 -10.66
C VAL A 8 -0.45 36.24 -10.90
N LEU A 9 -1.19 35.74 -9.90
CA LEU A 9 -2.64 35.60 -10.03
C LEU A 9 -3.33 36.95 -10.23
N THR A 10 -2.89 37.99 -9.52
CA THR A 10 -3.43 39.34 -9.67
C THR A 10 -3.18 39.87 -11.08
N ASP A 11 -1.96 39.72 -11.61
CA ASP A 11 -1.61 40.12 -12.98
C ASP A 11 -2.45 39.37 -14.03
N MET A 12 -2.66 38.05 -13.85
CA MET A 12 -3.54 37.27 -14.73
C MET A 12 -4.99 37.80 -14.75
N LEU A 13 -5.54 38.14 -13.58
CA LEU A 13 -6.90 38.70 -13.48
C LEU A 13 -7.00 40.09 -14.12
N LEU A 14 -5.99 40.94 -13.95
CA LEU A 14 -5.94 42.26 -14.60
C LEU A 14 -5.81 42.13 -16.12
N LYS A 15 -4.99 41.20 -16.62
CA LYS A 15 -4.87 40.92 -18.06
C LYS A 15 -6.16 40.35 -18.65
N MET A 16 -6.88 39.52 -17.91
CA MET A 16 -8.19 39.01 -18.34
C MET A 16 -9.17 40.16 -18.62
N ASP A 17 -9.19 41.17 -17.74
CA ASP A 17 -10.00 42.38 -17.90
C ASP A 17 -9.52 43.22 -19.08
N TYR A 18 -8.22 43.51 -19.13
CA TYR A 18 -7.60 44.34 -20.18
C TYR A 18 -7.84 43.80 -21.60
N TYR A 19 -7.83 42.47 -21.78
CA TYR A 19 -8.03 41.81 -23.07
C TYR A 19 -9.47 41.33 -23.32
N ASP A 20 -10.43 41.66 -22.44
CA ASP A 20 -11.84 41.23 -22.52
C ASP A 20 -12.00 39.71 -22.78
N LEU A 21 -11.40 38.93 -21.88
CA LEU A 21 -11.39 37.46 -21.93
C LEU A 21 -12.47 36.81 -21.07
N TYR A 22 -13.45 37.58 -20.58
CA TYR A 22 -14.59 37.04 -19.85
C TYR A 22 -15.36 36.02 -20.69
N GLY A 23 -15.62 34.84 -20.11
CA GLY A 23 -16.25 33.71 -20.82
C GLY A 23 -15.33 32.95 -21.77
N LYS A 24 -14.08 33.40 -21.98
CA LYS A 24 -13.05 32.73 -22.81
C LYS A 24 -11.94 32.10 -21.98
N LEU A 25 -11.79 32.51 -20.72
CA LEU A 25 -10.82 31.99 -19.76
C LEU A 25 -11.52 31.28 -18.60
N ALA A 26 -11.02 30.10 -18.23
CA ALA A 26 -11.46 29.36 -17.05
C ALA A 26 -10.30 29.20 -16.06
N ILE A 27 -10.51 29.65 -14.81
CA ILE A 27 -9.54 29.51 -13.71
C ILE A 27 -10.21 28.71 -12.58
N PRO A 28 -10.10 27.37 -12.56
CA PRO A 28 -10.72 26.56 -11.52
C PRO A 28 -10.11 26.89 -10.15
N LYS A 29 -10.94 27.27 -9.18
CA LYS A 29 -10.49 27.62 -7.82
C LYS A 29 -9.85 26.46 -7.07
N LYS A 30 -10.23 25.22 -7.42
CA LYS A 30 -9.70 23.95 -6.92
C LYS A 30 -9.84 22.91 -8.02
N HIS A 31 -8.93 21.95 -8.03
CA HIS A 31 -9.09 20.73 -8.81
C HIS A 31 -8.45 19.54 -8.10
N ASP A 32 -8.96 18.34 -8.35
CA ASP A 32 -8.37 17.06 -7.95
C ASP A 32 -7.33 16.61 -8.98
N PHE A 33 -6.08 16.53 -8.55
CA PHE A 33 -4.95 16.20 -9.44
C PHE A 33 -4.98 14.76 -9.95
N ALA A 34 -5.67 13.83 -9.27
CA ALA A 34 -5.72 12.44 -9.66
C ALA A 34 -6.81 12.14 -10.69
N THR A 35 -7.92 12.89 -10.65
CA THR A 35 -9.12 12.61 -11.45
C THR A 35 -9.48 13.73 -12.40
N GLU A 36 -9.39 14.99 -12.01
CA GLU A 36 -9.86 16.11 -12.84
C GLU A 36 -8.82 16.58 -13.86
N VAL A 37 -7.53 16.64 -13.50
CA VAL A 37 -6.47 17.08 -14.43
C VAL A 37 -6.38 16.21 -15.70
N PRO A 38 -6.40 14.87 -15.62
CA PRO A 38 -6.45 14.03 -16.82
C PRO A 38 -7.69 14.26 -17.69
N GLU A 39 -8.85 14.57 -17.09
CA GLU A 39 -10.06 14.91 -17.85
C GLU A 39 -9.93 16.25 -18.56
N LEU A 40 -9.28 17.25 -17.96
CA LEU A 40 -9.02 18.54 -18.62
C LEU A 40 -8.16 18.36 -19.88
N TYR A 41 -7.15 17.50 -19.83
CA TYR A 41 -6.36 17.19 -21.03
C TYR A 41 -7.21 16.47 -22.09
N ARG A 42 -8.04 15.50 -21.70
CA ARG A 42 -8.95 14.82 -22.64
C ARG A 42 -9.94 15.77 -23.29
N LEU A 43 -10.55 16.65 -22.51
CA LEU A 43 -11.45 17.69 -23.04
C LEU A 43 -10.72 18.62 -24.02
N CYS A 44 -9.46 18.97 -23.74
CA CYS A 44 -8.63 19.73 -24.66
C CYS A 44 -8.36 18.94 -25.97
N ALA A 45 -8.00 17.66 -25.88
CA ALA A 45 -7.80 16.82 -27.05
C ALA A 45 -9.08 16.66 -27.89
N ASP A 46 -10.20 16.36 -27.25
CA ASP A 46 -11.51 16.16 -27.90
C ASP A 46 -12.01 17.43 -28.60
N SER A 47 -11.60 18.61 -28.11
CA SER A 47 -11.93 19.91 -28.72
C SER A 47 -10.91 20.39 -29.76
N GLY A 48 -9.85 19.62 -30.04
CA GLY A 48 -8.80 20.01 -30.98
C GLY A 48 -7.88 21.12 -30.43
N GLY A 49 -7.79 21.25 -29.11
CA GLY A 49 -6.96 22.25 -28.44
C GLY A 49 -5.48 21.88 -28.36
N VAL A 50 -4.69 22.77 -27.73
CA VAL A 50 -3.26 22.57 -27.50
C VAL A 50 -2.90 22.86 -26.04
N PHE A 51 -1.86 22.21 -25.54
CA PHE A 51 -1.30 22.48 -24.21
C PHE A 51 -0.06 23.36 -24.34
N VAL A 52 -0.03 24.47 -23.61
CA VAL A 52 1.10 25.42 -23.64
C VAL A 52 1.78 25.44 -22.28
N ASN A 53 3.08 25.14 -22.25
CA ASN A 53 3.94 25.29 -21.07
C ASN A 53 4.97 26.41 -21.34
N PRO A 54 4.67 27.67 -20.95
CA PRO A 54 5.54 28.82 -21.16
C PRO A 54 6.53 29.03 -19.99
N ALA A 55 6.98 27.96 -19.32
CA ALA A 55 7.95 28.09 -18.25
C ALA A 55 9.31 28.54 -18.80
N LEU A 56 9.99 29.47 -18.10
CA LEU A 56 11.34 29.91 -18.49
C LEU A 56 12.34 28.75 -18.52
N VAL A 57 12.20 27.80 -17.59
CA VAL A 57 13.01 26.59 -17.48
C VAL A 57 12.07 25.46 -17.06
N GLU A 58 12.07 24.35 -17.80
CA GLU A 58 11.28 23.16 -17.49
C GLU A 58 12.21 21.93 -17.43
N PRO A 59 12.72 21.54 -16.25
CA PRO A 59 13.77 20.54 -16.15
C PRO A 59 13.33 19.13 -16.52
N PHE A 60 12.06 18.78 -16.30
CA PHE A 60 11.58 17.40 -16.46
C PHE A 60 10.46 17.24 -17.49
N GLY A 61 9.58 18.23 -17.63
CA GLY A 61 8.49 18.20 -18.59
C GLY A 61 7.40 17.18 -18.26
N LEU A 62 7.15 16.88 -16.98
CA LEU A 62 6.14 15.90 -16.59
C LEU A 62 4.74 16.27 -17.09
N THR A 63 4.34 17.54 -16.96
CA THR A 63 3.04 18.04 -17.45
C THR A 63 2.89 17.92 -18.97
N ILE A 64 4.01 18.04 -19.71
CA ILE A 64 4.06 17.88 -21.16
C ILE A 64 3.85 16.41 -21.54
N ILE A 65 4.48 15.50 -20.81
CA ILE A 65 4.30 14.04 -20.98
C ILE A 65 2.85 13.64 -20.65
N GLU A 66 2.28 14.19 -19.58
CA GLU A 66 0.89 13.96 -19.18
C GLU A 66 -0.12 14.43 -20.25
N ALA A 67 0.03 15.67 -20.73
CA ALA A 67 -0.80 16.22 -21.80
C ALA A 67 -0.70 15.39 -23.09
N SER A 68 0.53 15.02 -23.47
CA SER A 68 0.81 14.21 -24.66
C SER A 68 0.25 12.80 -24.55
N ALA A 69 0.28 12.19 -23.36
CA ALA A 69 -0.31 10.88 -23.11
C ALA A 69 -1.84 10.89 -23.28
N CYS A 70 -2.47 12.04 -23.08
CA CYS A 70 -3.90 12.27 -23.29
C CYS A 70 -4.23 12.68 -24.74
N GLY A 71 -3.24 12.77 -25.63
CA GLY A 71 -3.44 13.12 -27.03
C GLY A 71 -3.47 14.61 -27.33
N VAL A 72 -3.00 15.45 -26.41
CA VAL A 72 -2.92 16.91 -26.65
C VAL A 72 -1.56 17.27 -27.24
N PRO A 73 -1.49 17.91 -28.43
CA PRO A 73 -0.25 18.50 -28.93
C PRO A 73 0.29 19.59 -28.00
N VAL A 74 1.61 19.67 -27.90
CA VAL A 74 2.28 20.54 -26.90
C VAL A 74 3.02 21.71 -27.54
N ILE A 75 3.02 22.85 -26.87
CA ILE A 75 3.88 23.99 -27.16
C ILE A 75 4.66 24.28 -25.89
N ALA A 76 5.97 24.18 -25.93
CA ALA A 76 6.79 24.23 -24.71
C ALA A 76 8.07 25.04 -24.92
N THR A 77 8.67 25.47 -23.81
CA THR A 77 9.99 26.12 -23.82
C THR A 77 11.05 25.26 -24.52
N ASN A 78 12.00 25.91 -25.18
CA ASN A 78 13.16 25.27 -25.79
C ASN A 78 14.30 24.97 -24.77
N ASP A 79 14.00 25.00 -23.47
CA ASP A 79 14.94 24.75 -22.38
C ASP A 79 14.53 23.55 -21.49
N GLY A 80 15.47 22.66 -21.23
CA GLY A 80 15.29 21.51 -20.33
C GLY A 80 14.63 20.27 -20.98
N GLY A 81 13.84 19.55 -20.19
CA GLY A 81 13.16 18.31 -20.58
C GLY A 81 12.26 18.37 -21.83
N PRO A 82 11.57 19.50 -22.16
CA PRO A 82 10.78 19.62 -23.37
C PRO A 82 11.59 19.35 -24.65
N VAL A 83 12.86 19.73 -24.68
CA VAL A 83 13.75 19.52 -25.83
C VAL A 83 13.87 18.03 -26.15
N ASP A 84 14.14 17.22 -25.12
CA ASP A 84 14.24 15.76 -25.25
C ASP A 84 12.88 15.13 -25.58
N ILE A 85 11.79 15.63 -24.98
CA ILE A 85 10.43 15.13 -25.21
C ILE A 85 10.01 15.35 -26.65
N VAL A 86 10.15 16.56 -27.17
CA VAL A 86 9.79 16.87 -28.56
C VAL A 86 10.69 16.14 -29.55
N ALA A 87 11.99 16.00 -29.26
CA ALA A 87 12.91 15.21 -30.08
C ALA A 87 12.51 13.73 -30.14
N ASN A 88 12.13 13.12 -29.01
CA ASN A 88 11.72 11.71 -28.94
C ASN A 88 10.33 11.47 -29.51
N CYS A 89 9.38 12.35 -29.18
CA CYS A 89 7.95 12.12 -29.43
C CYS A 89 7.42 12.85 -30.65
N ARG A 90 8.05 13.91 -31.16
CA ARG A 90 7.55 14.72 -32.30
C ARG A 90 6.07 15.11 -32.13
N ASN A 91 5.74 15.57 -30.93
CA ASN A 91 4.40 15.78 -30.40
C ASN A 91 4.02 17.26 -30.25
N GLY A 92 4.87 18.18 -30.73
CA GLY A 92 4.70 19.59 -30.45
C GLY A 92 5.74 20.51 -31.06
N ILE A 93 5.72 21.77 -30.63
CA ILE A 93 6.59 22.86 -31.08
C ILE A 93 7.34 23.43 -29.86
N LEU A 94 8.65 23.63 -30.02
CA LEU A 94 9.46 24.34 -29.03
C LEU A 94 9.49 25.82 -29.39
N VAL A 95 9.38 26.70 -28.39
CA VAL A 95 9.34 28.15 -28.58
C VAL A 95 10.27 28.89 -27.62
N ASP A 96 10.76 30.07 -28.02
CA ASP A 96 11.29 31.05 -27.07
C ASP A 96 10.13 31.69 -26.29
N VAL A 97 10.05 31.36 -25.00
CA VAL A 97 8.98 31.84 -24.12
C VAL A 97 9.07 33.33 -23.78
N ALA A 98 10.21 33.98 -24.05
CA ALA A 98 10.32 35.43 -23.96
C ALA A 98 9.59 36.14 -25.13
N SER A 99 9.31 35.41 -26.21
CA SER A 99 8.62 35.91 -27.39
C SER A 99 7.14 35.50 -27.40
N SER A 100 6.28 36.40 -26.90
CA SER A 100 4.82 36.21 -26.99
C SER A 100 4.32 36.01 -28.43
N GLY A 101 5.00 36.60 -29.41
CA GLY A 101 4.70 36.43 -30.83
C GLY A 101 4.96 35.00 -31.32
N GLU A 102 6.02 34.36 -30.85
CA GLU A 102 6.38 32.99 -31.21
C GLU A 102 5.41 31.97 -30.60
N ILE A 103 5.06 32.15 -29.32
CA ILE A 103 4.00 31.37 -28.66
C ILE A 103 2.70 31.49 -29.46
N GLY A 104 2.30 32.71 -29.82
CA GLY A 104 1.07 32.95 -30.58
C GLY A 104 1.10 32.35 -31.98
N ALA A 105 2.24 32.37 -32.67
CA ALA A 105 2.41 31.75 -33.97
C ALA A 105 2.29 30.22 -33.90
N ALA A 106 2.96 29.58 -32.93
CA ALA A 106 2.89 28.14 -32.71
C ALA A 106 1.46 27.68 -32.36
N ILE A 107 0.72 28.45 -31.55
CA ILE A 107 -0.69 28.16 -31.24
C ILE A 107 -1.52 28.20 -32.52
N LYS A 108 -1.40 29.26 -33.32
CA LYS A 108 -2.14 29.39 -34.59
C LYS A 108 -1.80 28.28 -35.58
N GLU A 109 -0.54 27.87 -35.63
CA GLU A 109 -0.08 26.81 -36.52
C GLU A 109 -0.74 25.47 -36.17
N LEU A 110 -0.67 25.03 -34.91
CA LEU A 110 -1.28 23.76 -34.49
C LEU A 110 -2.81 23.77 -34.52
N LEU A 111 -3.45 24.92 -34.24
CA LEU A 111 -4.91 25.02 -34.33
C LEU A 111 -5.42 25.22 -35.77
N GLY A 112 -4.56 25.72 -36.66
CA GLY A 112 -4.90 26.00 -38.06
C GLY A 112 -4.65 24.84 -39.02
N ASP A 113 -3.76 23.91 -38.65
CA ASP A 113 -3.41 22.73 -39.45
C ASP A 113 -3.84 21.44 -38.75
N HIS A 114 -4.98 20.91 -39.19
CA HIS A 114 -5.58 19.72 -38.57
C HIS A 114 -4.73 18.46 -38.79
N GLU A 115 -4.08 18.30 -39.95
CA GLU A 115 -3.23 17.13 -40.22
C GLU A 115 -2.00 17.13 -39.31
N LYS A 116 -1.39 18.32 -39.13
CA LYS A 116 -0.28 18.49 -38.20
C LYS A 116 -0.72 18.23 -36.76
N TRP A 117 -1.88 18.72 -36.36
CA TRP A 117 -2.45 18.47 -35.04
C TRP A 117 -2.63 16.96 -34.78
N GLU A 118 -3.28 16.24 -35.70
CA GLU A 118 -3.49 14.79 -35.57
C GLU A 118 -2.18 14.01 -35.50
N SER A 119 -1.20 14.41 -36.32
CA SER A 119 0.14 13.82 -36.32
C SER A 119 0.82 14.00 -34.96
N CYS A 120 0.83 15.23 -34.42
CA CYS A 120 1.40 15.52 -33.10
C CYS A 120 0.69 14.76 -31.99
N SER A 121 -0.65 14.70 -32.02
CA SER A 121 -1.46 13.96 -31.04
C SER A 121 -1.11 12.47 -31.03
N ARG A 122 -1.13 11.83 -32.20
CA ARG A 122 -0.80 10.40 -32.36
C ARG A 122 0.64 10.09 -31.96
N ASN A 123 1.57 10.97 -32.35
CA ASN A 123 2.98 10.80 -32.01
C ASN A 123 3.22 11.00 -30.50
N GLY A 124 2.50 11.90 -29.85
CA GLY A 124 2.53 12.09 -28.40
C GLY A 124 2.14 10.82 -27.63
N ILE A 125 0.97 10.26 -27.94
CA ILE A 125 0.46 9.04 -27.26
C ILE A 125 1.45 7.88 -27.41
N ASN A 126 1.93 7.64 -28.64
CA ASN A 126 2.83 6.51 -28.93
C ASN A 126 4.26 6.76 -28.41
N GLY A 127 4.74 7.99 -28.52
CA GLY A 127 6.06 8.42 -28.07
C GLY A 127 6.19 8.32 -26.56
N VAL A 128 5.18 8.79 -25.81
CA VAL A 128 5.17 8.69 -24.35
C VAL A 128 5.20 7.22 -23.91
N ARG A 129 4.37 6.36 -24.52
CA ARG A 129 4.39 4.91 -24.22
C ARG A 129 5.75 4.28 -24.52
N THR A 130 6.36 4.64 -25.64
CA THR A 130 7.64 4.05 -26.08
C THR A 130 8.84 4.55 -25.27
N HIS A 131 8.84 5.81 -24.83
CA HIS A 131 10.04 6.44 -24.25
C HIS A 131 9.94 6.75 -22.76
N TYR A 132 8.75 7.04 -22.26
CA TYR A 132 8.55 7.63 -20.93
C TYR A 132 7.66 6.80 -20.00
N ALA A 133 7.04 5.72 -20.49
CA ALA A 133 6.37 4.75 -19.63
C ALA A 133 7.36 3.98 -18.74
N TRP A 134 6.91 3.59 -17.55
CA TRP A 134 7.75 2.88 -16.58
C TRP A 134 8.36 1.58 -17.13
N GLU A 135 7.59 0.81 -17.90
CA GLU A 135 8.07 -0.42 -18.51
C GLU A 135 9.26 -0.14 -19.46
N SER A 136 9.08 0.81 -20.37
CA SER A 136 10.10 1.24 -21.34
C SER A 136 11.34 1.81 -20.66
N HIS A 137 11.16 2.63 -19.63
CA HIS A 137 12.26 3.21 -18.85
C HIS A 137 13.07 2.13 -18.10
N CYS A 138 12.38 1.22 -17.41
CA CYS A 138 13.00 0.08 -16.73
C CYS A 138 13.76 -0.80 -17.71
N GLN A 139 13.14 -1.13 -18.85
CA GLN A 139 13.76 -1.99 -19.86
C GLN A 139 15.02 -1.36 -20.45
N ARG A 140 14.98 -0.07 -20.85
CA ARG A 140 16.18 0.66 -21.33
C ARG A 140 17.28 0.72 -20.29
N THR A 141 16.92 0.97 -19.03
CA THR A 141 17.88 1.01 -17.93
C THR A 141 18.57 -0.33 -17.76
N VAL A 142 17.77 -1.41 -17.72
CA VAL A 142 18.28 -2.78 -17.64
C VAL A 142 19.17 -3.12 -18.84
N ASP A 143 18.80 -2.72 -20.05
CA ASP A 143 19.58 -2.99 -21.25
C ASP A 143 20.89 -2.20 -21.29
N CYS A 144 20.90 -0.96 -20.79
CA CYS A 144 22.13 -0.20 -20.57
C CYS A 144 23.06 -0.91 -19.57
N ILE A 145 22.51 -1.34 -18.44
CA ILE A 145 23.27 -2.08 -17.42
C ILE A 145 23.80 -3.40 -17.98
N LYS A 146 23.02 -4.14 -18.78
CA LYS A 146 23.47 -5.37 -19.45
C LYS A 146 24.62 -5.11 -20.42
N LYS A 147 24.57 -4.02 -21.18
CA LYS A 147 25.64 -3.62 -22.11
C LYS A 147 26.92 -3.27 -21.35
N LEU A 148 26.82 -2.60 -20.21
CA LEU A 148 27.97 -2.21 -19.40
C LEU A 148 28.53 -3.38 -18.56
N LEU A 149 27.70 -4.34 -18.19
CA LEU A 149 28.07 -5.47 -17.31
C LEU A 149 27.70 -6.84 -17.93
N PRO A 150 28.13 -7.15 -19.18
CA PRO A 150 27.67 -8.34 -19.89
C PRO A 150 27.99 -9.64 -19.14
N GLN A 151 29.13 -9.70 -18.45
CA GLN A 151 29.56 -10.86 -17.66
C GLN A 151 28.62 -11.19 -16.50
N LYS A 152 27.96 -10.19 -15.90
CA LYS A 152 26.99 -10.42 -14.81
C LYS A 152 25.65 -10.99 -15.30
N PHE A 153 25.36 -10.90 -16.60
CA PHE A 153 24.13 -11.41 -17.20
C PHE A 153 24.35 -12.66 -18.07
N GLN A 154 25.61 -13.03 -18.37
CA GLN A 154 25.97 -14.25 -19.10
C GLN A 154 25.95 -15.52 -18.24
N HIS A 155 26.03 -15.41 -16.90
CA HIS A 155 25.89 -16.55 -15.99
C HIS A 155 24.43 -16.87 -15.66
N LYS A 156 23.67 -17.29 -16.67
CA LYS A 156 22.40 -18.02 -16.49
C LYS A 156 22.47 -19.35 -17.23
N GLN A 157 23.30 -20.24 -16.72
CA GLN A 157 23.14 -21.69 -16.84
C GLN A 157 24.15 -22.36 -15.89
N SER A 158 23.67 -23.21 -14.98
CA SER A 158 24.44 -24.15 -14.14
C SER A 158 24.97 -23.66 -12.77
N HIS A 159 24.10 -23.70 -11.75
CA HIS A 159 24.35 -24.04 -10.32
C HIS A 159 25.42 -23.28 -9.48
N PRO A 160 25.51 -23.56 -8.16
CA PRO A 160 24.58 -23.28 -7.07
C PRO A 160 25.17 -22.27 -6.05
N ALA A 161 24.34 -21.78 -5.13
CA ALA A 161 24.64 -21.13 -3.84
C ALA A 161 25.96 -20.34 -3.63
N SER A 162 25.83 -19.12 -3.08
CA SER A 162 26.82 -18.37 -2.28
C SER A 162 27.44 -17.09 -2.86
N VAL A 163 26.63 -16.22 -3.45
CA VAL A 163 26.77 -14.78 -3.14
C VAL A 163 25.37 -14.24 -2.89
N ALA A 164 25.00 -14.14 -1.61
CA ALA A 164 23.72 -13.63 -1.17
C ALA A 164 23.59 -12.14 -1.56
N TYR A 165 23.17 -11.88 -2.79
CA TYR A 165 22.31 -10.73 -3.03
C TYR A 165 21.13 -10.91 -2.09
N ARG A 166 21.12 -10.16 -0.98
CA ARG A 166 19.95 -10.06 -0.10
C ARG A 166 18.76 -9.86 -1.03
N SER A 167 17.93 -10.89 -1.17
CA SER A 167 16.72 -10.79 -1.97
C SER A 167 16.03 -9.50 -1.55
N SER A 168 15.60 -8.67 -2.50
CA SER A 168 14.85 -7.46 -2.18
C SER A 168 13.74 -7.81 -1.18
N PHE A 169 13.44 -6.88 -0.28
CA PHE A 169 12.47 -7.09 0.79
C PHE A 169 11.17 -7.69 0.22
N GLY A 170 10.79 -8.88 0.72
CA GLY A 170 9.61 -9.60 0.23
C GLY A 170 9.64 -9.95 -1.27
N ALA A 171 10.81 -10.07 -1.91
CA ALA A 171 10.95 -10.43 -3.33
C ALA A 171 10.15 -11.69 -3.71
N ARG A 172 10.08 -12.65 -2.79
CA ARG A 172 9.29 -13.86 -2.97
C ARG A 172 7.79 -13.55 -3.05
N LEU A 173 7.29 -12.56 -2.32
CA LEU A 173 5.87 -12.21 -2.27
C LEU A 173 5.40 -11.49 -3.55
N THR A 174 6.27 -10.74 -4.23
CA THR A 174 5.94 -9.97 -5.44
C THR A 174 5.24 -10.79 -6.55
N PRO A 175 5.74 -11.98 -6.96
CA PRO A 175 5.07 -12.78 -8.00
C PRO A 175 3.85 -13.56 -7.51
N LEU A 176 3.60 -13.65 -6.19
CA LEU A 176 2.58 -14.54 -5.64
C LEU A 176 1.21 -13.92 -5.77
N LYS A 177 0.27 -14.73 -6.26
CA LYS A 177 -1.13 -14.32 -6.42
C LYS A 177 -2.05 -14.83 -5.33
N LYS A 178 -1.56 -15.71 -4.45
CA LYS A 178 -2.32 -16.33 -3.36
C LYS A 178 -1.59 -16.21 -2.03
N MET A 179 -2.34 -16.02 -0.94
CA MET A 179 -1.78 -15.88 0.40
C MET A 179 -2.63 -16.57 1.46
N LEU A 180 -1.99 -17.30 2.37
CA LEU A 180 -2.59 -17.85 3.58
C LEU A 180 -2.09 -17.07 4.80
N ILE A 181 -2.97 -16.56 5.65
CA ILE A 181 -2.63 -16.04 6.97
C ILE A 181 -3.41 -16.82 8.02
N THR A 182 -2.75 -17.35 9.06
CA THR A 182 -3.40 -18.17 10.08
C THR A 182 -3.09 -17.66 11.48
N ASP A 183 -4.03 -17.77 12.41
CA ASP A 183 -3.67 -17.74 13.84
C ASP A 183 -2.81 -18.96 14.21
N ILE A 184 -2.13 -18.89 15.36
CA ILE A 184 -1.24 -19.95 15.83
C ILE A 184 -1.98 -20.86 16.80
N ASP A 185 -2.46 -20.30 17.91
CA ASP A 185 -2.98 -21.05 19.05
C ASP A 185 -4.33 -21.65 18.67
N ASN A 186 -4.51 -22.95 18.91
CA ASN A 186 -5.73 -23.68 18.55
C ASN A 186 -6.14 -23.59 17.06
N THR A 187 -5.33 -23.00 16.20
CA THR A 187 -5.60 -22.88 14.76
C THR A 187 -4.51 -23.58 13.95
N LEU A 188 -3.26 -23.12 14.02
CA LEU A 188 -2.13 -23.79 13.34
C LEU A 188 -1.62 -24.96 14.18
N VAL A 189 -1.52 -24.77 15.50
CA VAL A 189 -0.95 -25.74 16.45
C VAL A 189 -2.07 -26.47 17.20
N GLY A 190 -1.84 -27.75 17.51
CA GLY A 190 -2.75 -28.61 18.28
C GLY A 190 -2.79 -30.06 17.78
N ASP A 191 -2.38 -30.28 16.52
CA ASP A 191 -2.24 -31.60 15.90
C ASP A 191 -0.92 -31.63 15.10
N ARG A 192 0.09 -32.34 15.64
CA ARG A 192 1.45 -32.39 15.07
C ARG A 192 1.49 -33.06 13.69
N GLU A 193 0.69 -34.11 13.48
CA GLU A 193 0.67 -34.83 12.21
C GLU A 193 0.07 -33.95 11.11
N ARG A 194 -1.06 -33.29 11.40
CA ARG A 194 -1.70 -32.37 10.47
C ARG A 194 -0.86 -31.13 10.21
N LEU A 195 -0.19 -30.61 11.22
CA LEU A 195 0.74 -29.49 11.07
C LEU A 195 1.89 -29.84 10.12
N ALA A 196 2.56 -30.99 10.32
CA ALA A 196 3.62 -31.45 9.43
C ALA A 196 3.12 -31.63 7.98
N GLY A 197 1.91 -32.20 7.81
CA GLY A 197 1.25 -32.32 6.51
C GLY A 197 1.02 -30.96 5.83
N LEU A 198 0.46 -29.98 6.56
CA LEU A 198 0.24 -28.63 6.06
C LEU A 198 1.56 -27.95 5.65
N LEU A 199 2.59 -28.00 6.50
CA LEU A 199 3.90 -27.41 6.20
C LEU A 199 4.54 -28.04 4.97
N GLY A 200 4.43 -29.36 4.80
CA GLY A 200 4.87 -30.05 3.59
C GLY A 200 4.14 -29.58 2.34
N MET A 201 2.82 -29.33 2.42
CA MET A 201 2.02 -28.80 1.31
C MET A 201 2.40 -27.36 0.96
N LEU A 202 2.59 -26.49 1.96
CA LEU A 202 3.04 -25.11 1.76
C LEU A 202 4.45 -25.06 1.16
N HIS A 203 5.35 -25.94 1.60
CA HIS A 203 6.69 -26.05 1.04
C HIS A 203 6.66 -26.48 -0.43
N LYS A 204 5.86 -27.50 -0.79
CA LYS A 204 5.70 -27.95 -2.19
C LYS A 204 5.10 -26.87 -3.10
N ASN A 205 4.28 -25.98 -2.55
CA ASN A 205 3.62 -24.89 -3.30
C ASN A 205 4.25 -23.52 -3.03
N ARG A 206 5.51 -23.49 -2.60
CA ARG A 206 6.21 -22.28 -2.19
C ARG A 206 6.31 -21.23 -3.31
N ASP A 207 6.28 -21.61 -4.58
CA ASP A 207 6.33 -20.65 -5.69
C ASP A 207 4.95 -20.10 -6.09
N LYS A 208 3.87 -20.61 -5.49
CA LYS A 208 2.48 -20.25 -5.82
C LYS A 208 1.75 -19.57 -4.67
N ILE A 209 2.07 -19.93 -3.42
CA ILE A 209 1.33 -19.49 -2.23
C ILE A 209 2.29 -18.84 -1.24
N GLY A 210 2.03 -17.58 -0.88
CA GLY A 210 2.65 -16.94 0.28
C GLY A 210 1.95 -17.39 1.55
N TRP A 211 2.66 -17.56 2.65
CA TRP A 211 2.01 -17.88 3.92
C TRP A 211 2.58 -17.07 5.08
N GLY A 212 1.73 -16.83 6.05
CA GLY A 212 2.03 -16.04 7.23
C GLY A 212 1.20 -16.43 8.43
N VAL A 213 1.57 -15.90 9.57
CA VAL A 213 0.84 -16.07 10.83
C VAL A 213 0.38 -14.73 11.37
N ALA A 214 -0.77 -14.70 12.05
CA ALA A 214 -1.31 -13.53 12.70
C ALA A 214 -1.74 -13.84 14.14
N THR A 215 -0.94 -13.43 15.11
CA THR A 215 -1.09 -13.80 16.52
C THR A 215 -1.14 -12.59 17.44
N GLY A 216 -1.72 -12.79 18.64
CA GLY A 216 -1.63 -11.84 19.73
C GLY A 216 -0.27 -11.81 20.43
N ARG A 217 0.55 -12.85 20.21
CA ARG A 217 1.88 -13.02 20.83
C ARG A 217 2.89 -11.99 20.34
N SER A 218 3.88 -11.67 21.19
CA SER A 218 5.06 -10.92 20.77
C SER A 218 5.87 -11.72 19.74
N LEU A 219 6.79 -11.06 19.03
CA LEU A 219 7.68 -11.75 18.09
C LEU A 219 8.46 -12.87 18.79
N ASP A 220 9.05 -12.60 19.96
CA ASP A 220 9.88 -13.56 20.70
C ASP A 220 9.08 -14.83 21.03
N MET A 221 7.90 -14.68 21.66
CA MET A 221 7.00 -15.80 21.97
C MET A 221 6.50 -16.53 20.72
N THR A 222 6.36 -15.82 19.60
CA THR A 222 5.99 -16.43 18.33
C THR A 222 7.11 -17.34 17.82
N LEU A 223 8.36 -16.86 17.88
CA LEU A 223 9.53 -17.63 17.46
C LEU A 223 9.80 -18.84 18.37
N ASP A 224 9.56 -18.71 19.68
CA ASP A 224 9.69 -19.81 20.63
C ASP A 224 8.75 -20.96 20.27
N ILE A 225 7.46 -20.68 20.07
CA ILE A 225 6.48 -21.70 19.67
C ILE A 225 6.79 -22.29 18.30
N MET A 226 7.23 -21.46 17.36
CA MET A 226 7.62 -21.95 16.05
C MET A 226 8.79 -22.94 16.17
N THR A 227 9.77 -22.63 17.04
CA THR A 227 10.90 -23.52 17.31
C THR A 227 10.44 -24.82 17.97
N GLU A 228 9.63 -24.73 19.03
CA GLU A 228 9.10 -25.90 19.76
C GLU A 228 8.28 -26.85 18.87
N GLN A 229 7.51 -26.29 17.93
CA GLN A 229 6.63 -27.05 17.04
C GLN A 229 7.28 -27.36 15.68
N ASN A 230 8.56 -27.03 15.49
CA ASN A 230 9.31 -27.20 14.23
C ASN A 230 8.63 -26.52 13.02
N ILE A 231 8.04 -25.35 13.25
CA ILE A 231 7.44 -24.50 12.22
C ILE A 231 8.53 -23.61 11.61
N PRO A 232 8.76 -23.66 10.28
CA PRO A 232 9.71 -22.77 9.64
C PRO A 232 9.22 -21.32 9.68
N ILE A 233 10.16 -20.36 9.66
CA ILE A 233 9.83 -18.94 9.59
C ILE A 233 8.98 -18.68 8.31
N PRO A 234 7.76 -18.14 8.43
CA PRO A 234 6.90 -17.86 7.30
C PRO A 234 7.35 -16.62 6.55
N ASP A 235 6.66 -16.30 5.46
CA ASP A 235 6.93 -15.08 4.71
C ASP A 235 6.54 -13.82 5.48
N ILE A 236 5.50 -13.94 6.31
CA ILE A 236 4.93 -12.82 7.07
C ILE A 236 4.59 -13.28 8.48
N LEU A 237 5.01 -12.49 9.47
CA LEU A 237 4.60 -12.58 10.86
C LEU A 237 3.86 -11.31 11.24
N ILE A 238 2.60 -11.43 11.64
CA ILE A 238 1.80 -10.36 12.23
C ILE A 238 1.72 -10.65 13.72
N CYS A 239 2.43 -9.86 14.52
CA CYS A 239 2.56 -10.09 15.96
C CYS A 239 1.85 -8.99 16.76
N SER A 240 1.73 -9.21 18.07
CA SER A 240 1.26 -8.23 19.04
C SER A 240 -0.12 -7.67 18.66
N VAL A 241 -1.05 -8.54 18.26
CA VAL A 241 -2.43 -8.18 17.85
C VAL A 241 -2.44 -7.25 16.62
N GLY A 242 -1.45 -7.40 15.73
CA GLY A 242 -1.36 -6.64 14.49
C GLY A 242 -0.67 -5.29 14.61
N THR A 243 0.02 -5.01 15.73
CA THR A 243 0.84 -3.79 15.85
C THR A 243 2.18 -3.91 15.13
N GLU A 244 2.62 -5.13 14.83
CA GLU A 244 3.93 -5.40 14.26
C GLU A 244 3.79 -6.35 13.06
N ILE A 245 4.49 -6.06 11.97
CA ILE A 245 4.56 -6.90 10.78
C ILE A 245 6.04 -7.13 10.47
N TYR A 246 6.44 -8.39 10.40
CA TYR A 246 7.79 -8.81 10.02
C TYR A 246 7.75 -9.69 8.77
N TYR A 247 8.82 -9.61 7.98
CA TYR A 247 8.99 -10.43 6.79
C TYR A 247 10.15 -11.39 6.97
N GLY A 248 9.90 -12.67 6.74
CA GLY A 248 10.92 -13.72 6.78
C GLY A 248 11.84 -13.71 5.55
N PRO A 249 12.97 -14.45 5.62
CA PRO A 249 13.51 -15.11 6.81
C PRO A 249 14.25 -14.13 7.74
N ASP A 250 14.65 -12.95 7.23
CA ASP A 250 15.47 -11.96 7.93
C ASP A 250 14.75 -11.21 9.07
N LEU A 251 13.47 -11.52 9.34
CA LEU A 251 12.61 -10.85 10.33
C LEU A 251 12.59 -9.32 10.19
N ARG A 252 12.58 -8.81 8.94
CA ARG A 252 12.60 -7.36 8.69
C ARG A 252 11.25 -6.74 9.03
N ILE A 253 11.27 -5.70 9.85
CA ILE A 253 10.07 -4.97 10.24
C ILE A 253 9.52 -4.08 9.11
N ASP A 254 8.20 -4.04 8.97
CA ASP A 254 7.52 -3.18 8.01
C ASP A 254 7.48 -1.71 8.46
N LYS A 255 8.39 -0.89 7.91
CA LYS A 255 8.42 0.55 8.21
C LYS A 255 7.16 1.29 7.75
N GLY A 256 6.53 0.86 6.65
CA GLY A 256 5.31 1.48 6.13
C GLY A 256 4.13 1.24 7.06
N TRP A 257 4.01 0.03 7.62
CA TRP A 257 3.02 -0.27 8.65
C TRP A 257 3.26 0.54 9.93
N GLN A 258 4.51 0.65 10.39
CA GLN A 258 4.84 1.48 11.56
C GLN A 258 4.42 2.95 11.35
N GLN A 259 4.68 3.51 10.18
CA GLN A 259 4.26 4.87 9.84
C GLN A 259 2.74 5.00 9.81
N HIS A 260 2.04 3.99 9.28
CA HIS A 260 0.58 3.93 9.25
C HIS A 260 -0.04 3.95 10.65
N LEU A 261 0.53 3.17 11.59
CA LEU A 261 0.09 3.11 12.99
C LEU A 261 0.44 4.36 13.79
N ASN A 262 1.56 5.02 13.48
CA ASN A 262 2.00 6.22 14.20
C ASN A 262 1.05 7.42 14.03
N HIS A 263 0.17 7.39 13.03
CA HIS A 263 -0.80 8.45 12.80
C HIS A 263 -1.79 8.59 13.98
N ARG A 264 -1.70 9.72 14.70
CA ARG A 264 -2.49 10.05 15.90
C ARG A 264 -2.28 9.10 17.09
N TRP A 265 -1.26 8.26 17.06
CA TRP A 265 -0.81 7.54 18.25
C TRP A 265 -0.03 8.50 19.16
N ARG A 266 -0.38 8.51 20.46
CA ARG A 266 0.18 9.44 21.47
C ARG A 266 0.49 8.67 22.77
N PRO A 267 1.52 7.82 22.77
CA PRO A 267 1.75 6.89 23.87
C PRO A 267 2.06 7.58 25.20
N GLU A 268 2.82 8.67 25.20
CA GLU A 268 3.19 9.39 26.42
C GLU A 268 2.02 10.18 27.02
N GLU A 269 1.08 10.66 26.20
CA GLU A 269 -0.17 11.26 26.69
C GLU A 269 -1.10 10.18 27.27
N ILE A 270 -1.22 9.03 26.60
CA ILE A 270 -1.97 7.87 27.11
C ILE A 270 -1.46 7.45 28.50
N LYS A 271 -0.15 7.23 28.64
CA LYS A 271 0.45 6.86 29.93
C LYS A 271 0.16 7.88 31.02
N ARG A 272 0.25 9.18 30.69
CA ARG A 272 0.01 10.28 31.64
C ARG A 272 -1.43 10.34 32.13
N GLU A 273 -2.40 10.14 31.24
CA GLU A 273 -3.81 10.11 31.61
C GLU A 273 -4.15 8.85 32.42
N LEU A 274 -3.59 7.70 32.05
CA LEU A 274 -3.81 6.44 32.78
C LEU A 274 -3.09 6.38 34.12
N ALA A 275 -1.97 7.09 34.30
CA ALA A 275 -1.27 7.19 35.58
C ALA A 275 -2.09 7.89 36.68
N ARG A 276 -3.18 8.57 36.33
CA ARG A 276 -4.13 9.15 37.30
C ARG A 276 -5.09 8.11 37.90
N LEU A 277 -5.13 6.90 37.34
CA LEU A 277 -5.96 5.80 37.80
C LEU A 277 -5.12 4.89 38.70
N ASP A 278 -5.39 4.93 40.00
CA ASP A 278 -4.67 4.21 41.05
C ASP A 278 -4.86 2.68 41.00
N PHE A 279 -5.95 2.22 40.39
CA PHE A 279 -6.25 0.80 40.20
C PHE A 279 -5.51 0.13 39.04
N LEU A 280 -4.71 0.87 38.27
CA LEU A 280 -3.89 0.32 37.18
C LEU A 280 -2.45 0.09 37.62
N SER A 281 -1.93 -1.11 37.36
CA SER A 281 -0.52 -1.44 37.57
C SER A 281 0.18 -1.68 36.23
N SER A 282 1.31 -1.03 35.96
CA SER A 282 2.03 -1.27 34.69
C SER A 282 2.53 -2.72 34.62
N GLN A 283 2.39 -3.35 33.46
CA GLN A 283 3.10 -4.60 33.19
C GLN A 283 4.61 -4.33 33.02
N GLU A 284 5.43 -5.38 33.19
CA GLU A 284 6.88 -5.35 33.02
C GLU A 284 7.32 -4.84 31.64
N ALA A 285 8.59 -4.47 31.50
CA ALA A 285 9.12 -3.86 30.28
C ALA A 285 8.95 -4.75 29.04
N GLU A 286 8.98 -6.08 29.20
CA GLU A 286 8.72 -7.06 28.14
C GLU A 286 7.30 -6.94 27.56
N GLY A 287 6.33 -6.54 28.39
CA GLY A 287 4.93 -6.33 27.99
C GLY A 287 4.68 -5.00 27.28
N GLN A 288 5.63 -4.06 27.32
CA GLN A 288 5.54 -2.76 26.66
C GLN A 288 6.20 -2.80 25.28
N ARG A 289 5.52 -2.27 24.25
CA ARG A 289 6.08 -2.09 22.91
C ARG A 289 5.76 -0.70 22.39
N ARG A 290 6.42 -0.29 21.30
CA ARG A 290 6.22 1.02 20.65
C ARG A 290 4.74 1.35 20.38
N PHE A 291 3.96 0.34 20.02
CA PHE A 291 2.54 0.45 19.68
C PHE A 291 1.63 -0.39 20.59
N LYS A 292 2.10 -0.74 21.80
CA LYS A 292 1.32 -1.49 22.78
C LYS A 292 1.69 -1.02 24.19
N ILE A 293 0.71 -0.50 24.92
CA ILE A 293 0.87 -0.11 26.32
C ILE A 293 0.02 -1.05 27.17
N SER A 294 0.64 -1.75 28.11
CA SER A 294 0.01 -2.87 28.81
C SER A 294 -0.06 -2.63 30.33
N TYR A 295 -1.21 -2.87 30.93
CA TYR A 295 -1.47 -2.74 32.37
C TYR A 295 -2.15 -4.00 32.93
N PHE A 296 -2.04 -4.20 34.22
CA PHE A 296 -2.90 -5.07 35.01
C PHE A 296 -4.06 -4.25 35.60
N MET A 297 -5.24 -4.85 35.63
CA MET A 297 -6.47 -4.27 36.18
C MET A 297 -7.33 -5.40 36.74
N GLN A 298 -8.09 -5.15 37.81
CA GLN A 298 -9.08 -6.11 38.31
C GLN A 298 -10.24 -6.31 37.33
N ASP A 299 -10.91 -7.46 37.41
CA ASP A 299 -12.05 -7.79 36.56
C ASP A 299 -13.33 -7.07 36.96
N ASP A 300 -13.42 -5.80 36.56
CA ASP A 300 -14.55 -4.93 36.83
C ASP A 300 -14.90 -4.07 35.59
N LYS A 301 -16.18 -4.16 35.18
CA LYS A 301 -16.71 -3.43 34.04
C LYS A 301 -16.74 -1.92 34.26
N GLU A 302 -16.96 -1.45 35.49
CA GLU A 302 -16.97 -0.02 35.80
C GLU A 302 -15.55 0.57 35.75
N LEU A 303 -14.54 -0.20 36.18
CA LEU A 303 -13.14 0.19 36.01
C LEU A 303 -12.75 0.28 34.54
N LEU A 304 -13.13 -0.72 33.72
CA LEU A 304 -12.89 -0.69 32.28
C LEU A 304 -13.58 0.50 31.60
N ASN A 305 -14.84 0.79 31.98
CA ASN A 305 -15.58 1.95 31.49
C ASN A 305 -14.88 3.26 31.88
N THR A 306 -14.31 3.33 33.08
CA THR A 306 -13.54 4.48 33.56
C THR A 306 -12.29 4.70 32.70
N VAL A 307 -11.52 3.66 32.42
CA VAL A 307 -10.37 3.73 31.48
C VAL A 307 -10.80 4.27 30.11
N ILE A 308 -11.88 3.71 29.54
CA ILE A 308 -12.38 4.11 28.22
C ILE A 308 -12.83 5.58 28.22
N ARG A 309 -13.51 6.04 29.28
CA ARG A 309 -13.94 7.44 29.42
C ARG A 309 -12.74 8.38 29.54
N THR A 310 -11.78 8.09 30.41
CA THR A 310 -10.56 8.87 30.59
C THR A 310 -9.83 9.10 29.26
N LEU A 311 -9.62 8.04 28.47
CA LEU A 311 -8.95 8.15 27.18
C LEU A 311 -9.80 8.91 26.13
N ARG A 312 -11.12 8.76 26.18
CA ARG A 312 -12.06 9.47 25.29
C ARG A 312 -12.11 10.97 25.60
N ASP A 313 -12.17 11.35 26.86
CA ASP A 313 -12.26 12.75 27.30
C ASP A 313 -10.97 13.50 26.99
N ALA A 314 -9.82 12.82 27.09
CA ALA A 314 -8.53 13.30 26.59
C ALA A 314 -8.42 13.32 25.05
N ARG A 315 -9.46 12.91 24.31
CA ARG A 315 -9.52 12.83 22.83
C ARG A 315 -8.41 11.95 22.22
N LEU A 316 -7.95 10.94 22.96
CA LEU A 316 -6.88 10.03 22.53
C LEU A 316 -7.44 8.89 21.67
N ARG A 317 -6.99 8.81 20.42
CA ARG A 317 -7.51 7.85 19.44
C ARG A 317 -6.79 6.50 19.55
N CYS A 318 -7.26 5.67 20.47
CA CYS A 318 -6.72 4.34 20.75
C CYS A 318 -7.81 3.26 20.80
N LYS A 319 -7.39 2.00 20.85
CA LYS A 319 -8.23 0.84 21.10
C LYS A 319 -7.85 0.28 22.47
N VAL A 320 -8.84 -0.01 23.29
CA VAL A 320 -8.69 -0.66 24.60
C VAL A 320 -9.08 -2.12 24.43
N ILE A 321 -8.20 -3.03 24.80
CA ILE A 321 -8.43 -4.48 24.79
C ILE A 321 -8.26 -4.98 26.21
N TYR A 322 -9.28 -5.64 26.73
CA TYR A 322 -9.24 -6.28 28.04
C TYR A 322 -9.38 -7.80 27.84
N SER A 323 -8.51 -8.59 28.47
CA SER A 323 -8.45 -10.03 28.24
C SER A 323 -8.02 -10.82 29.49
N HIS A 324 -8.42 -12.08 29.53
CA HIS A 324 -8.09 -13.07 30.57
C HIS A 324 -8.33 -12.59 32.02
N GLY A 325 -9.33 -11.73 32.22
CA GLY A 325 -9.75 -11.28 33.55
C GLY A 325 -8.71 -10.43 34.30
N GLN A 326 -7.65 -9.95 33.62
CA GLN A 326 -6.65 -9.10 34.28
C GLN A 326 -5.81 -8.20 33.36
N PHE A 327 -5.67 -8.53 32.07
CA PHE A 327 -4.76 -7.82 31.18
C PHE A 327 -5.49 -6.72 30.41
N LEU A 328 -4.97 -5.51 30.48
CA LEU A 328 -5.46 -4.33 29.77
C LEU A 328 -4.39 -3.83 28.79
N ASP A 329 -4.67 -3.92 27.50
CA ASP A 329 -3.80 -3.48 26.42
C ASP A 329 -4.39 -2.26 25.71
N ILE A 330 -3.59 -1.20 25.56
CA ILE A 330 -3.90 0.00 24.79
C ILE A 330 -3.10 0.00 23.51
N LEU A 331 -3.80 -0.03 22.38
CA LEU A 331 -3.22 -0.10 21.04
C LEU A 331 -3.60 1.14 20.20
N PRO A 332 -2.85 1.46 19.13
CA PRO A 332 -3.32 2.40 18.12
C PRO A 332 -4.68 1.97 17.58
N TYR A 333 -5.58 2.94 17.34
CA TYR A 333 -6.91 2.64 16.78
C TYR A 333 -6.86 1.88 15.44
N ARG A 334 -5.76 2.02 14.69
CA ARG A 334 -5.53 1.35 13.40
C ARG A 334 -4.97 -0.08 13.54
N ALA A 335 -4.57 -0.51 14.73
CA ALA A 335 -4.01 -1.83 14.98
C ALA A 335 -5.12 -2.87 15.16
N ALA A 336 -5.08 -3.91 14.31
CA ALA A 336 -5.87 -5.12 14.43
C ALA A 336 -5.30 -6.16 13.44
N LYS A 337 -5.50 -7.47 13.67
CA LYS A 337 -5.05 -8.54 12.76
C LYS A 337 -5.62 -8.33 11.35
N GLY A 338 -6.92 -8.11 11.23
CA GLY A 338 -7.62 -7.87 9.96
C GLY A 338 -7.20 -6.57 9.26
N LYS A 339 -6.78 -5.54 10.01
CA LYS A 339 -6.23 -4.30 9.43
C LYS A 339 -4.82 -4.50 8.88
N ALA A 340 -3.97 -5.23 9.61
CA ALA A 340 -2.64 -5.62 9.15
C ALA A 340 -2.72 -6.50 7.88
N ILE A 341 -3.63 -7.48 7.85
CA ILE A 341 -3.89 -8.31 6.66
C ILE A 341 -4.39 -7.46 5.49
N SER A 342 -5.28 -6.49 5.74
CA SER A 342 -5.75 -5.57 4.69
C SER A 342 -4.62 -4.70 4.13
N TYR A 343 -3.70 -4.26 4.98
CA TYR A 343 -2.50 -3.52 4.57
C TYR A 343 -1.58 -4.38 3.69
N ILE A 344 -1.28 -5.60 4.11
CA ILE A 344 -0.47 -6.57 3.35
C ILE A 344 -1.10 -6.86 1.99
N LYS A 345 -2.39 -7.17 1.97
CA LYS A 345 -3.15 -7.44 0.75
C LYS A 345 -3.02 -6.29 -0.27
N TYR A 346 -3.16 -5.05 0.19
CA TYR A 346 -3.01 -3.87 -0.66
C TYR A 346 -1.55 -3.70 -1.13
N LYS A 347 -0.59 -3.85 -0.22
CA LYS A 347 0.85 -3.69 -0.50
C LYS A 347 1.37 -4.67 -1.54
N TRP A 348 0.84 -5.89 -1.55
CA TRP A 348 1.25 -6.95 -2.47
C TRP A 348 0.25 -7.17 -3.61
N GLU A 349 -0.73 -6.27 -3.77
CA GLU A 349 -1.71 -6.31 -4.87
C GLU A 349 -2.46 -7.65 -5.01
N ILE A 350 -2.73 -8.32 -3.90
CA ILE A 350 -3.42 -9.62 -3.89
C ILE A 350 -4.93 -9.39 -3.81
N ALA A 351 -5.69 -9.97 -4.74
CA ALA A 351 -7.15 -9.88 -4.70
C ALA A 351 -7.72 -10.54 -3.43
N PRO A 352 -8.80 -10.01 -2.80
CA PRO A 352 -9.35 -10.57 -1.56
C PRO A 352 -9.72 -12.06 -1.64
N GLU A 353 -10.28 -12.51 -2.76
CA GLU A 353 -10.59 -13.91 -3.04
C GLU A 353 -9.38 -14.84 -3.07
N ASN A 354 -8.18 -14.28 -3.25
CA ASN A 354 -6.92 -15.03 -3.22
C ASN A 354 -6.17 -14.89 -1.89
N VAL A 355 -6.82 -14.34 -0.86
CA VAL A 355 -6.30 -14.36 0.51
C VAL A 355 -7.19 -15.25 1.35
N MET A 356 -6.62 -16.28 1.97
CA MET A 356 -7.29 -17.12 2.95
C MET A 356 -6.83 -16.74 4.35
N VAL A 357 -7.77 -16.58 5.28
CA VAL A 357 -7.51 -16.30 6.69
C VAL A 357 -8.11 -17.40 7.57
N ALA A 358 -7.35 -17.89 8.56
CA ALA A 358 -7.79 -18.98 9.44
C ALA A 358 -7.71 -18.57 10.91
N GLY A 359 -8.74 -18.90 11.70
CA GLY A 359 -8.80 -18.61 13.14
C GLY A 359 -9.78 -19.52 13.89
N ASP A 360 -9.79 -19.41 15.22
CA ASP A 360 -10.57 -20.27 16.12
C ASP A 360 -11.40 -19.49 17.16
N SER A 361 -11.07 -18.24 17.48
CA SER A 361 -11.71 -17.52 18.59
C SER A 361 -12.07 -16.07 18.26
N GLY A 362 -12.76 -15.38 19.19
CA GLY A 362 -13.25 -14.01 18.96
C GLY A 362 -12.15 -12.99 18.66
N ASN A 363 -10.89 -13.25 19.05
CA ASN A 363 -9.75 -12.39 18.72
C ASN A 363 -9.40 -12.39 17.22
N ASP A 364 -9.88 -13.38 16.47
CA ASP A 364 -9.68 -13.57 15.03
C ASP A 364 -10.87 -13.05 14.22
N GLU A 365 -11.98 -12.71 14.88
CA GLU A 365 -13.22 -12.30 14.23
C GLU A 365 -13.00 -11.13 13.26
N ASP A 366 -12.10 -10.21 13.58
CA ASP A 366 -11.81 -9.04 12.75
C ASP A 366 -11.14 -9.40 11.43
N MET A 367 -10.28 -10.43 11.41
CA MET A 367 -9.70 -10.95 10.17
C MET A 367 -10.69 -11.86 9.43
N LEU A 368 -11.45 -12.69 10.14
CA LEU A 368 -12.45 -13.62 9.56
C LEU A 368 -13.60 -12.89 8.87
N ARG A 369 -14.02 -11.72 9.38
CA ARG A 369 -15.06 -10.87 8.77
C ARG A 369 -14.57 -10.01 7.60
N SER A 370 -13.29 -10.10 7.23
CA SER A 370 -12.76 -9.34 6.11
C SER A 370 -13.37 -9.79 4.77
N ARG A 371 -13.03 -9.10 3.67
CA ARG A 371 -13.46 -9.51 2.31
C ARG A 371 -12.72 -10.76 1.79
N CYS A 372 -11.80 -11.30 2.58
CA CYS A 372 -10.99 -12.47 2.25
C CYS A 372 -11.79 -13.77 2.39
N CYS A 373 -11.20 -14.89 1.99
CA CYS A 373 -11.73 -16.23 2.23
C CYS A 373 -11.48 -16.63 3.69
N GLY A 374 -12.50 -16.54 4.53
CA GLY A 374 -12.41 -16.87 5.96
C GLY A 374 -12.59 -18.37 6.21
N LEU A 375 -11.77 -18.92 7.10
CA LEU A 375 -11.85 -20.29 7.58
C LEU A 375 -11.93 -20.30 9.11
N VAL A 376 -12.94 -20.98 9.64
CA VAL A 376 -13.07 -21.29 11.06
C VAL A 376 -12.79 -22.78 11.26
N VAL A 377 -11.79 -23.12 12.08
CA VAL A 377 -11.39 -24.52 12.33
C VAL A 377 -12.40 -25.25 13.22
N GLY A 378 -12.44 -26.58 13.13
CA GLY A 378 -13.46 -27.40 13.81
C GLY A 378 -13.43 -27.39 15.34
N ASN A 379 -12.35 -26.89 15.95
CA ASN A 379 -12.19 -26.71 17.40
C ASN A 379 -12.37 -25.26 17.86
N HIS A 380 -13.04 -24.42 17.06
CA HIS A 380 -13.32 -23.02 17.38
C HIS A 380 -14.15 -22.84 18.66
N SER A 381 -13.98 -21.68 19.28
CA SER A 381 -14.83 -21.18 20.36
C SER A 381 -16.24 -20.85 19.87
N LYS A 382 -17.24 -21.06 20.72
CA LYS A 382 -18.66 -20.70 20.46
C LYS A 382 -18.85 -19.22 20.16
N GLU A 383 -17.91 -18.37 20.54
CA GLU A 383 -17.89 -16.94 20.20
C GLU A 383 -17.98 -16.68 18.69
N LEU A 384 -17.53 -17.61 17.84
CA LEU A 384 -17.57 -17.48 16.39
C LEU A 384 -18.85 -18.02 15.73
N ASP A 385 -19.77 -18.61 16.50
CA ASP A 385 -20.97 -19.28 15.95
C ASP A 385 -21.87 -18.34 15.14
N HIS A 386 -21.92 -17.05 15.48
CA HIS A 386 -22.66 -16.02 14.75
C HIS A 386 -22.11 -15.73 13.34
N LEU A 387 -20.92 -16.22 13.01
CA LEU A 387 -20.35 -16.15 11.67
C LEU A 387 -20.86 -17.26 10.74
N LYS A 388 -21.56 -18.27 11.25
CA LYS A 388 -22.13 -19.35 10.44
C LYS A 388 -23.09 -18.79 9.38
N GLY A 389 -22.96 -19.30 8.15
CA GLY A 389 -23.78 -18.88 7.01
C GLY A 389 -23.39 -17.54 6.39
N LYS A 390 -22.37 -16.82 6.91
CA LYS A 390 -21.87 -15.61 6.27
C LYS A 390 -21.13 -15.94 4.97
N ARG A 391 -21.28 -15.07 3.96
CA ARG A 391 -20.64 -15.22 2.65
C ARG A 391 -19.12 -15.22 2.80
N ARG A 392 -18.42 -16.14 2.11
CA ARG A 392 -16.95 -16.31 2.14
C ARG A 392 -16.37 -16.75 3.49
N ILE A 393 -17.19 -17.26 4.42
CA ILE A 393 -16.70 -17.90 5.64
C ILE A 393 -17.05 -19.38 5.57
N PHE A 394 -16.04 -20.22 5.73
CA PHE A 394 -16.15 -21.67 5.71
C PHE A 394 -15.83 -22.22 7.10
N PHE A 395 -16.73 -23.06 7.62
CA PHE A 395 -16.53 -23.77 8.88
C PHE A 395 -16.08 -25.19 8.56
N SER A 396 -14.82 -25.49 8.85
CA SER A 396 -14.28 -26.83 8.66
C SER A 396 -14.78 -27.79 9.75
N ARG A 397 -14.95 -29.05 9.37
CA ARG A 397 -15.17 -30.15 10.34
C ARG A 397 -13.86 -30.63 10.97
N HIS A 398 -12.72 -30.29 10.36
CA HIS A 398 -11.40 -30.68 10.83
C HIS A 398 -10.81 -29.63 11.77
N LYS A 399 -10.04 -30.10 12.76
CA LYS A 399 -9.45 -29.27 13.82
C LYS A 399 -8.04 -28.81 13.43
N TYR A 400 -7.59 -27.72 14.04
CA TYR A 400 -6.23 -27.19 13.93
C TYR A 400 -5.76 -27.09 12.46
N ALA A 401 -4.48 -27.40 12.18
CA ALA A 401 -3.92 -27.43 10.83
C ALA A 401 -4.71 -28.33 9.86
N GLY A 402 -5.44 -29.34 10.33
CA GLY A 402 -6.33 -30.14 9.51
C GLY A 402 -7.48 -29.32 8.92
N GLY A 403 -8.02 -28.38 9.69
CA GLY A 403 -9.01 -27.41 9.21
C GLY A 403 -8.44 -26.46 8.17
N ILE A 404 -7.17 -26.05 8.32
CA ILE A 404 -6.47 -25.21 7.33
C ILE A 404 -6.33 -25.94 6.00
N ILE A 405 -5.94 -27.22 6.02
CA ILE A 405 -5.87 -28.06 4.81
C ILE A 405 -7.24 -28.13 4.11
N ASP A 406 -8.32 -28.35 4.88
CA ASP A 406 -9.68 -28.40 4.36
C ASP A 406 -10.08 -27.05 3.71
N GLY A 407 -9.76 -25.92 4.34
CA GLY A 407 -9.98 -24.60 3.77
C GLY A 407 -9.20 -24.35 2.46
N LEU A 408 -7.93 -24.78 2.39
CA LEU A 408 -7.11 -24.67 1.18
C LEU A 408 -7.75 -25.42 0.00
N ILE A 409 -8.34 -26.59 0.28
CA ILE A 409 -9.06 -27.40 -0.72
C ILE A 409 -10.38 -26.70 -1.09
N HIS A 410 -11.18 -26.30 -0.11
CA HIS A 410 -12.48 -25.64 -0.31
C HIS A 410 -12.37 -24.39 -1.20
N TYR A 411 -11.40 -23.53 -0.93
CA TYR A 411 -11.19 -22.30 -1.67
C TYR A 411 -10.29 -22.44 -2.91
N LYS A 412 -9.85 -23.65 -3.25
CA LYS A 412 -8.97 -23.93 -4.41
C LYS A 412 -7.66 -23.14 -4.39
N PHE A 413 -6.99 -23.11 -3.25
CA PHE A 413 -5.73 -22.37 -3.09
C PHE A 413 -4.52 -23.13 -3.63
N LEU A 414 -4.57 -24.45 -3.68
CA LEU A 414 -3.52 -25.34 -4.19
C LEU A 414 -3.44 -25.39 -5.72
#